data_AF-A0A383DS04-F1
#
_entry.id   AF-A0A383DS04-F1
#
_cell.length_a   1.000
_cell.length_b   1.000
_cell.length_c   1.000
_cell.angle_alpha   90.00
_cell.angle_beta   90.00
_cell.angle_gamma   90.00
#
_symmetry.space_group_name_H-M   'P 1'
#
loop_
_entity.id
_entity.type
_entity.pdbx_description
1 polymer ?
#
loop_
_entity_poly.entity_id
_entity_poly.type
_entity_poly.pdbx_seq_one_letter_code
_entity_poly.pdbx_strand_id
1 'polypeptide(L)'
;MARQKRQTKASVHYVNNKEFTAAIIAHNDACKIAVDKDEEKPRVSEYIGECIYKIATRLSTKPNFINYSYRDEMICDGIENTLQYINNFNGEKSQNAFAYVTQIIYFAFLRRIHKEKKQAAIKQRSIEQAGYLFETFSTIDGEVEPGMTNQYIDFLQENMNPINYKPRGSKKK
;
A
#
# COMPACT_ATOMS: atom_id res chain seq x y z
N MET A 1 -24.16 37.41 -14.12
CA MET A 1 -23.38 37.58 -12.87
C MET A 1 -22.12 36.74 -12.94
N ALA A 2 -20.95 37.36 -13.09
CA ALA A 2 -19.67 36.66 -13.16
C ALA A 2 -19.29 36.11 -11.78
N ARG A 3 -19.09 34.79 -11.69
CA ARG A 3 -18.71 34.10 -10.45
C ARG A 3 -17.27 34.48 -10.09
N GLN A 4 -17.12 35.34 -9.09
CA GLN A 4 -15.81 35.82 -8.63
C GLN A 4 -14.97 34.64 -8.15
N LYS A 5 -13.81 34.40 -8.78
CA LYS A 5 -12.86 33.35 -8.38
C LYS A 5 -12.30 33.72 -7.00
N ARG A 6 -12.68 32.95 -5.98
CA ARG A 6 -12.15 33.07 -4.62
C ARG A 6 -10.64 32.80 -4.68
N GLN A 7 -9.80 33.81 -4.45
CA GLN A 7 -8.35 33.61 -4.31
C GLN A 7 -8.11 32.73 -3.09
N THR A 8 -7.78 31.47 -3.33
CA THR A 8 -7.32 30.57 -2.28
C THR A 8 -5.93 31.02 -1.87
N LYS A 9 -5.71 31.29 -0.57
CA LYS A 9 -4.37 31.47 0.00
C LYS A 9 -3.46 30.38 -0.56
N ALA A 10 -2.27 30.76 -1.05
CA ALA A 10 -1.28 29.80 -1.50
C ALA A 10 -1.05 28.80 -0.36
N SER A 11 -1.50 27.55 -0.55
CA SER A 11 -1.31 26.53 0.45
C SER A 11 0.20 26.33 0.60
N VAL A 12 0.74 26.70 1.77
CA VAL A 12 2.12 26.36 2.11
C VAL A 12 2.21 24.84 2.00
N HIS A 13 2.90 24.39 0.96
CA HIS A 13 3.00 22.98 0.66
C HIS A 13 3.98 22.39 1.67
N TYR A 14 3.59 21.31 2.35
CA TYR A 14 4.38 20.66 3.40
C TYR A 14 5.72 20.05 2.91
N VAL A 15 5.98 20.15 1.60
CA VAL A 15 7.23 19.87 0.91
C VAL A 15 7.43 20.95 -0.15
N ASN A 16 8.61 21.57 -0.20
CA ASN A 16 8.97 22.48 -1.28
C ASN A 16 9.33 21.69 -2.55
N ASN A 17 8.41 21.66 -3.51
CA ASN A 17 8.58 20.84 -4.71
C ASN A 17 9.82 21.20 -5.55
N LYS A 18 10.24 22.47 -5.56
CA LYS A 18 11.41 22.91 -6.33
C LYS A 18 12.70 22.32 -5.74
N GLU A 19 12.87 22.48 -4.43
CA GLU A 19 14.03 21.93 -3.70
C GLU A 19 14.02 20.40 -3.73
N PHE A 20 12.85 19.78 -3.55
CA PHE A 20 12.72 18.33 -3.60
C PHE A 20 13.08 17.76 -4.99
N THR A 21 12.62 18.39 -6.07
CA THR A 21 12.96 17.98 -7.43
C THR A 21 14.46 18.15 -7.71
N ALA A 22 15.05 19.27 -7.30
CA ALA A 22 16.48 19.50 -7.44
C ALA A 22 17.32 18.47 -6.66
N ALA A 23 16.91 18.13 -5.44
CA ALA A 23 17.59 17.14 -4.61
C ALA A 23 17.56 15.74 -5.23
N ILE A 24 16.44 15.31 -5.80
CA ILE A 24 16.34 14.02 -6.49
C ILE A 24 17.21 14.00 -7.75
N ILE A 25 17.21 15.06 -8.56
CA ILE A 25 18.05 15.13 -9.76
C ILE A 25 19.52 15.02 -9.37
N ALA A 26 19.97 15.82 -8.40
CA ALA A 26 21.35 15.79 -7.92
C ALA A 26 21.76 14.40 -7.38
N HIS A 27 20.87 13.74 -6.64
CA HIS A 27 21.10 12.37 -6.17
C HIS A 27 21.21 11.37 -7.33
N ASN A 28 20.29 11.43 -8.29
CA ASN A 28 20.29 10.53 -9.44
C ASN A 28 21.54 10.73 -10.31
N ASP A 29 22.01 11.96 -10.47
CA ASP A 29 23.23 12.25 -11.22
C ASP A 29 24.48 11.77 -10.46
N ALA A 30 24.53 11.93 -9.13
CA ALA A 30 25.59 11.34 -8.31
C ALA A 30 25.60 9.80 -8.41
N CYS A 31 24.43 9.16 -8.42
CA CYS A 31 24.31 7.72 -8.65
C CYS A 31 24.83 7.29 -10.01
N LYS A 32 24.58 8.06 -11.09
CA LYS A 32 25.12 7.76 -12.43
C LYS A 32 26.64 7.86 -12.44
N ILE A 33 27.20 8.94 -11.87
CA ILE A 33 28.65 9.14 -11.80
C ILE A 33 29.32 8.00 -11.02
N ALA A 34 28.73 7.55 -9.91
CA ALA A 34 29.25 6.42 -9.13
C ALA A 34 29.26 5.12 -9.97
N VAL A 35 28.19 4.85 -10.73
CA VAL A 35 28.12 3.69 -11.63
C VAL A 35 29.18 3.76 -12.73
N ASP A 36 29.39 4.94 -13.33
CA ASP A 36 30.41 5.14 -14.38
C ASP A 36 31.84 4.96 -13.84
N LYS A 37 32.03 5.17 -12.54
CA LYS A 37 33.32 4.99 -11.83
C LYS A 37 33.48 3.63 -11.16
N ASP A 38 32.49 2.75 -11.25
CA ASP A 38 32.44 1.47 -10.53
C ASP A 38 32.55 1.64 -8.99
N GLU A 39 32.00 2.74 -8.47
CA GLU A 39 31.95 3.09 -7.04
C GLU A 39 30.58 2.72 -6.43
N GLU A 40 30.55 2.62 -5.09
CA GLU A 40 29.30 2.38 -4.37
C GLU A 40 28.32 3.55 -4.54
N LYS A 41 27.05 3.22 -4.79
CA LYS A 41 26.00 4.24 -4.98
C LYS A 41 25.85 5.08 -3.71
N PRO A 42 25.75 6.41 -3.83
CA PRO A 42 25.57 7.28 -2.68
C PRO A 42 24.26 6.94 -1.96
N ARG A 43 24.28 7.07 -0.63
CA ARG A 43 23.07 6.93 0.18
C ARG A 43 22.10 8.08 -0.11
N VAL A 44 20.79 7.78 -0.10
CA VAL A 44 19.74 8.80 -0.17
C VAL A 44 19.85 9.75 1.03
N SER A 45 19.73 11.06 0.78
CA SER A 45 19.85 12.06 1.85
C SER A 45 18.65 12.04 2.79
N GLU A 46 18.87 12.45 4.03
CA GLU A 46 17.81 12.54 5.05
C GLU A 46 16.66 13.45 4.60
N TYR A 47 16.98 14.56 3.93
CA TYR A 47 15.98 15.48 3.38
C TYR A 47 15.05 14.81 2.37
N ILE A 48 15.59 14.00 1.45
CA ILE A 48 14.78 13.27 0.47
C ILE A 48 13.89 12.25 1.21
N GLY A 49 14.45 11.52 2.18
CA GLY A 49 13.70 10.59 3.01
C GLY A 49 12.55 11.24 3.77
N GLU A 50 12.80 12.38 4.42
CA GLU A 50 11.81 13.17 5.15
C GLU A 50 10.68 13.65 4.22
N CYS A 51 11.03 14.11 3.02
CA CYS A 51 10.05 14.53 2.03
C CYS A 51 9.16 13.37 1.57
N ILE A 52 9.74 12.20 1.25
CA ILE A 52 8.98 11.00 0.88
C ILE A 52 8.06 10.57 2.03
N TYR A 53 8.57 10.57 3.26
CA TYR A 53 7.79 10.24 4.46
C TYR A 53 6.59 11.17 4.66
N LYS A 54 6.80 12.49 4.52
CA LYS A 54 5.73 13.50 4.59
C LYS A 54 4.70 13.30 3.48
N ILE A 55 5.13 12.99 2.26
CA ILE A 55 4.23 12.71 1.12
C ILE A 55 3.38 11.47 1.39
N ALA A 56 4.00 10.37 1.82
CA ALA A 56 3.30 9.12 2.11
C ALA A 56 2.28 9.28 3.25
N THR A 57 2.70 9.93 4.34
CA THR A 57 1.84 10.20 5.50
C THR A 57 0.66 11.09 5.13
N ARG A 58 0.87 12.16 4.35
CA ARG A 58 -0.25 13.01 3.91
C ARG A 58 -1.17 12.29 2.92
N LEU A 59 -0.63 11.42 2.07
CA LEU A 59 -1.44 10.66 1.12
C LEU A 59 -2.34 9.66 1.85
N SER A 60 -1.85 9.05 2.92
CA SER A 60 -2.59 8.06 3.72
C SER A 60 -3.81 8.65 4.45
N THR A 61 -3.83 9.95 4.70
CA THR A 61 -5.01 10.64 5.28
C THR A 61 -6.11 10.95 4.26
N LYS A 62 -5.94 10.63 2.97
CA LYS A 62 -7.03 10.83 2.01
C LYS A 62 -8.22 9.90 2.32
N PRO A 63 -9.46 10.30 2.03
CA PRO A 63 -10.66 9.48 2.28
C PRO A 63 -10.58 8.06 1.71
N ASN A 64 -9.88 7.89 0.59
CA ASN A 64 -9.67 6.58 -0.05
C ASN A 64 -8.81 5.62 0.77
N PHE A 65 -8.00 6.12 1.71
CA PHE A 65 -6.94 5.37 2.40
C PHE A 65 -7.01 5.45 3.93
N ILE A 66 -7.71 6.43 4.49
CA ILE A 66 -7.68 6.75 5.92
C ILE A 66 -8.23 5.63 6.82
N ASN A 67 -9.20 4.85 6.34
CA ASN A 67 -9.96 3.87 7.12
C ASN A 67 -9.44 2.43 7.03
N TYR A 68 -8.22 2.21 6.50
CA TYR A 68 -7.60 0.89 6.55
C TYR A 68 -6.82 0.74 7.86
N SER A 69 -6.99 -0.41 8.53
CA SER A 69 -6.24 -0.75 9.76
C SER A 69 -4.74 -0.90 9.51
N TYR A 70 -4.35 -1.26 8.29
CA TYR A 70 -2.99 -1.50 7.85
C TYR A 70 -2.34 -0.26 7.17
N ARG A 71 -2.70 0.93 7.65
CA ARG A 71 -2.26 2.20 7.04
C ARG A 71 -0.76 2.41 7.16
N ASP A 72 -0.15 1.96 8.25
CA ASP A 72 1.28 2.15 8.50
C ASP A 72 2.10 1.25 7.57
N GLU A 73 1.63 0.03 7.32
CA GLU A 73 2.26 -0.86 6.34
C GLU A 73 2.09 -0.35 4.91
N MET A 74 0.98 0.31 4.59
CA MET A 74 0.84 1.02 3.31
C MET A 74 1.92 2.10 3.17
N ILE A 75 2.15 2.91 4.21
CA ILE A 75 3.19 3.95 4.23
C ILE A 75 4.57 3.32 4.03
N CYS A 76 4.91 2.25 4.76
CA CYS A 76 6.17 1.53 4.61
C CYS A 76 6.37 1.01 3.18
N ASP A 77 5.39 0.30 2.62
CA ASP A 77 5.44 -0.20 1.24
C ASP A 77 5.62 0.97 0.25
N GLY A 78 4.94 2.10 0.49
CA GLY A 78 5.06 3.31 -0.33
C GLY A 78 6.46 3.91 -0.33
N ILE A 79 7.10 3.99 0.83
CA ILE A 79 8.47 4.51 0.98
C ILE A 79 9.46 3.56 0.31
N GLU A 80 9.38 2.26 0.59
CA GLU A 80 10.25 1.23 0.00
C GLU A 80 10.20 1.27 -1.53
N ASN A 81 9.00 1.28 -2.10
CA ASN A 81 8.82 1.32 -3.55
C ASN A 81 9.35 2.64 -4.15
N THR A 82 9.22 3.76 -3.43
CA THR A 82 9.77 5.03 -3.87
C THR A 82 11.29 4.97 -3.91
N LEU A 83 11.94 4.48 -2.86
CA LEU A 83 13.40 4.35 -2.79
C LEU A 83 13.95 3.39 -3.85
N GLN A 84 13.25 2.29 -4.12
CA GLN A 84 13.65 1.32 -5.15
C GLN A 84 13.68 1.94 -6.55
N TYR A 85 12.75 2.86 -6.84
CA TYR A 85 12.59 3.44 -8.18
C TYR A 85 13.01 4.91 -8.29
N ILE A 86 13.57 5.50 -7.23
CA ILE A 86 13.92 6.94 -7.20
C ILE A 86 14.88 7.33 -8.33
N ASN A 87 15.84 6.45 -8.63
CA ASN A 87 16.86 6.62 -9.67
C ASN A 87 16.29 6.63 -11.10
N ASN A 88 15.03 6.19 -11.28
CA ASN A 88 14.36 6.20 -12.58
C ASN A 88 13.72 7.56 -12.91
N PHE A 89 13.69 8.49 -11.96
CA PHE A 89 13.20 9.84 -12.22
C PHE A 89 14.15 10.58 -13.19
N ASN A 90 13.60 11.10 -14.28
CA ASN A 90 14.33 11.86 -15.28
C ASN A 90 13.86 13.32 -15.27
N GLY A 91 14.76 14.22 -14.84
CA GLY A 91 14.53 15.65 -14.77
C GLY A 91 14.26 16.31 -16.13
N GLU A 92 14.87 15.83 -17.21
CA GLU A 92 14.64 16.38 -18.56
C GLU A 92 13.19 16.17 -19.04
N LYS A 93 12.59 15.04 -18.64
CA LYS A 93 11.22 14.67 -19.02
C LYS A 93 10.16 15.30 -18.12
N SER A 94 10.47 15.51 -16.83
CA SER A 94 9.53 16.05 -15.85
C SER A 94 10.25 16.88 -14.79
N GLN A 95 9.74 18.08 -14.55
CA GLN A 95 10.21 19.01 -13.52
C GLN A 95 9.38 18.91 -12.23
N ASN A 96 8.69 17.79 -12.01
CA ASN A 96 7.81 17.59 -10.87
C ASN A 96 8.04 16.22 -10.22
N ALA A 97 9.04 16.16 -9.34
CA ALA A 97 9.32 14.94 -8.60
C ALA A 97 8.22 14.60 -7.59
N PHE A 98 7.52 15.60 -7.03
CA PHE A 98 6.39 15.36 -6.12
C PHE A 98 5.29 14.51 -6.76
N ALA A 99 4.90 14.82 -8.01
CA ALA A 99 3.88 14.07 -8.73
C ALA A 99 4.33 12.62 -9.01
N TYR A 100 5.58 12.45 -9.43
CA TYR A 100 6.19 11.14 -9.68
C TYR A 100 6.18 10.26 -8.42
N VAL A 101 6.68 10.78 -7.31
CA VAL A 101 6.71 10.07 -6.01
C VAL A 101 5.29 9.77 -5.52
N THR A 102 4.38 10.73 -5.61
CA THR A 102 2.97 10.53 -5.21
C THR A 102 2.32 9.39 -5.99
N GLN A 103 2.61 9.25 -7.29
CA GLN A 103 2.09 8.15 -8.11
C GLN A 103 2.64 6.79 -7.66
N ILE A 104 3.93 6.68 -7.38
CA ILE A 104 4.54 5.43 -6.90
C ILE A 104 3.88 4.99 -5.60
N ILE A 105 3.77 5.91 -4.63
CA ILE A 105 3.14 5.63 -3.33
C ILE A 105 1.68 5.24 -3.50
N TYR A 106 0.92 5.94 -4.36
CA TYR A 106 -0.48 5.62 -4.63
C TYR A 106 -0.66 4.18 -5.14
N PHE A 107 0.17 3.73 -6.10
CA PHE A 107 0.08 2.37 -6.59
C PHE A 107 0.59 1.33 -5.58
N ALA A 108 1.56 1.68 -4.73
CA ALA A 108 1.99 0.83 -3.62
C ALA A 108 0.84 0.60 -2.62
N PHE A 109 0.13 1.67 -2.25
CA PHE A 109 -1.06 1.60 -1.38
C PHE A 109 -2.14 0.68 -1.96
N LEU A 110 -2.44 0.82 -3.26
CA LEU A 110 -3.39 -0.06 -3.94
C LEU A 110 -2.92 -1.52 -3.93
N ARG A 111 -1.63 -1.80 -4.14
CA ARG A 111 -1.11 -3.16 -4.06
C ARG A 111 -1.25 -3.74 -2.65
N ARG A 112 -0.95 -2.96 -1.61
CA ARG A 112 -1.12 -3.38 -0.21
C ARG A 112 -2.57 -3.74 0.09
N ILE A 113 -3.52 -2.88 -0.28
CA ILE A 113 -4.96 -3.14 -0.12
C ILE A 113 -5.38 -4.44 -0.81
N HIS A 114 -4.91 -4.69 -2.05
CA HIS A 114 -5.23 -5.95 -2.74
C HIS A 114 -4.62 -7.18 -2.06
N LYS A 115 -3.40 -7.06 -1.53
CA LYS A 115 -2.73 -8.14 -0.78
C LYS A 115 -3.52 -8.47 0.49
N GLU A 116 -3.92 -7.46 1.25
CA GLU A 116 -4.71 -7.62 2.48
C GLU A 116 -6.09 -8.22 2.20
N LYS A 117 -6.79 -7.73 1.16
CA LYS A 117 -8.07 -8.32 0.73
C LYS A 117 -7.93 -9.79 0.35
N LYS A 118 -6.83 -10.17 -0.33
CA LYS A 118 -6.55 -11.57 -0.66
C LYS A 118 -6.31 -12.41 0.60
N GLN A 119 -5.52 -11.92 1.55
CA GLN A 119 -5.24 -12.66 2.78
C GLN A 119 -6.47 -12.83 3.66
N ALA A 120 -7.28 -11.78 3.78
CA ALA A 120 -8.55 -11.84 4.49
C ALA A 120 -9.52 -12.85 3.84
N ALA A 121 -9.60 -12.89 2.50
CA ALA A 121 -10.41 -13.88 1.79
C ALA A 121 -9.90 -15.33 1.99
N ILE A 122 -8.58 -15.54 2.01
CA ILE A 122 -7.98 -16.87 2.31
C ILE A 122 -8.37 -17.30 3.74
N LYS A 123 -8.29 -16.39 4.70
CA LYS A 123 -8.66 -16.65 6.10
C LYS A 123 -10.14 -17.05 6.22
N GLN A 124 -11.05 -16.34 5.55
CA GLN A 124 -12.48 -16.69 5.56
C GLN A 124 -12.73 -18.07 4.98
N ARG A 125 -12.15 -18.36 3.82
CA ARG A 125 -12.28 -19.67 3.17
C ARG A 125 -11.76 -20.83 4.05
N SER A 126 -10.70 -20.58 4.81
CA SER A 126 -10.17 -21.54 5.78
C SER A 126 -11.12 -21.78 6.95
N ILE A 127 -11.83 -20.75 7.43
CA ILE A 127 -12.83 -20.87 8.51
C ILE A 127 -14.06 -21.64 8.01
N GLU A 128 -14.53 -21.34 6.80
CA GLU A 128 -15.62 -22.08 6.14
C GLU A 128 -15.27 -23.56 6.01
N GLN A 129 -14.09 -23.88 5.46
CA GLN A 129 -13.63 -25.26 5.31
C GLN A 129 -13.48 -26.00 6.65
N ALA A 130 -13.01 -25.31 7.70
CA ALA A 130 -12.89 -25.90 9.03
C ALA A 130 -14.26 -26.25 9.63
N GLY A 131 -15.29 -25.42 9.42
CA GLY A 131 -16.66 -25.71 9.85
C GLY A 131 -17.21 -26.98 9.19
N TYR A 132 -17.08 -27.10 7.87
CA TYR A 132 -17.52 -28.31 7.14
C TYR A 132 -16.82 -29.58 7.62
N LEU A 133 -15.50 -29.52 7.88
CA LEU A 133 -14.75 -30.68 8.37
C LEU A 133 -15.27 -31.14 9.73
N PHE A 134 -15.59 -30.21 10.63
CA PHE A 134 -16.08 -30.52 11.97
C PHE A 134 -17.49 -31.12 11.93
N GLU A 135 -18.40 -30.56 11.11
CA GLU A 135 -19.74 -31.14 10.88
C GLU A 135 -19.66 -32.55 10.29
N THR A 136 -18.72 -32.80 9.37
CA THR A 136 -18.55 -34.12 8.74
C THR A 136 -18.06 -35.17 9.74
N PHE A 137 -17.12 -34.81 10.64
CA PHE A 137 -16.64 -35.72 11.69
C PHE A 137 -17.74 -36.14 12.67
N SER A 138 -18.72 -35.27 12.97
CA SER A 138 -19.89 -35.63 13.77
C SER A 138 -20.85 -36.62 13.10
N THR A 139 -20.70 -36.93 11.79
CA THR A 139 -21.64 -37.78 11.04
C THR A 139 -21.06 -39.14 10.61
N ILE A 140 -19.75 -39.37 10.77
CA ILE A 140 -19.08 -40.62 10.40
C ILE A 140 -18.84 -41.43 11.69
N ASP A 141 -19.84 -42.25 12.04
CA ASP A 141 -19.85 -43.34 13.03
C ASP A 141 -19.51 -43.04 14.50
N GLY A 142 -20.57 -43.03 15.34
CA GLY A 142 -20.52 -43.52 16.73
C GLY A 142 -20.24 -42.48 17.83
N GLU A 143 -21.31 -42.07 18.50
CA GLU A 143 -21.35 -41.35 19.80
C GLU A 143 -20.17 -40.42 20.12
N VAL A 144 -20.22 -39.23 19.54
CA VAL A 144 -19.58 -38.06 20.14
C VAL A 144 -20.70 -37.24 20.77
N GLU A 145 -20.57 -36.86 22.04
CA GLU A 145 -21.59 -36.07 22.76
C GLU A 145 -22.12 -34.93 21.87
N PRO A 146 -23.45 -34.82 21.68
CA PRO A 146 -24.04 -33.75 20.90
C PRO A 146 -23.75 -32.43 21.61
N GLY A 147 -22.81 -31.62 21.09
CA GLY A 147 -22.53 -30.31 21.67
C GLY A 147 -21.10 -29.79 21.52
N MET A 148 -20.15 -30.59 21.03
CA MET A 148 -18.80 -30.08 20.77
C MET A 148 -18.66 -29.45 19.37
N THR A 149 -19.70 -28.77 18.84
CA THR A 149 -19.43 -27.79 17.78
C THR A 149 -18.53 -26.73 18.40
N ASN A 150 -17.46 -26.38 17.71
CA ASN A 150 -16.57 -25.35 18.22
C ASN A 150 -17.33 -24.03 18.17
N GLN A 151 -17.95 -23.63 19.29
CA GLN A 151 -18.74 -22.40 19.43
C GLN A 151 -17.99 -21.16 18.90
N TYR A 152 -16.64 -21.22 18.91
CA TYR A 152 -15.79 -20.21 18.33
C TYR A 152 -15.85 -20.18 16.79
N ILE A 153 -15.87 -21.33 16.11
CA ILE A 153 -16.02 -21.39 14.64
C ILE A 153 -17.40 -20.90 14.23
N ASP A 154 -18.46 -21.30 14.95
CA ASP A 154 -19.84 -20.88 14.69
C ASP A 154 -19.96 -19.35 14.85
N PHE A 155 -19.47 -18.81 15.97
CA PHE A 155 -19.40 -17.37 16.20
C PHE A 155 -18.62 -16.64 15.10
N LEU A 156 -17.48 -17.19 14.67
CA LEU A 156 -16.70 -16.62 13.58
C LEU A 156 -17.53 -16.59 12.29
N GLN A 157 -18.17 -17.70 11.92
CA GLN A 157 -18.98 -17.79 10.71
C GLN A 157 -20.14 -16.79 10.70
N GLU A 158 -20.85 -16.64 11.81
CA GLU A 158 -21.95 -15.70 11.96
C GLU A 158 -21.52 -14.22 11.90
N ASN A 159 -20.29 -13.92 12.34
CA ASN A 159 -19.77 -12.56 12.44
C ASN A 159 -18.77 -12.20 11.31
N MET A 160 -18.58 -13.07 10.31
CA MET A 160 -17.72 -12.78 9.16
C MET A 160 -18.37 -11.75 8.24
N ASN A 161 -17.76 -10.57 8.12
CA ASN A 161 -18.15 -9.60 7.09
C ASN A 161 -17.78 -10.13 5.69
N PRO A 162 -18.70 -10.13 4.71
CA PRO A 162 -18.42 -10.65 3.38
C PRO A 162 -17.33 -9.84 2.69
N ILE A 163 -16.25 -10.51 2.27
CA ILE A 163 -15.18 -9.86 1.52
C ILE A 163 -15.50 -9.99 0.03
N ASN A 164 -15.78 -8.86 -0.62
CA ASN A 164 -15.88 -8.81 -2.08
C ASN A 164 -14.48 -8.90 -2.72
N TYR A 165 -13.92 -10.11 -2.75
CA TYR A 165 -12.66 -10.45 -3.40
C TYR A 165 -12.92 -11.43 -4.55
N LYS A 166 -12.73 -10.95 -5.78
CA LYS A 166 -12.66 -11.83 -6.95
C LYS A 166 -11.19 -12.04 -7.31
N PRO A 167 -10.68 -13.29 -7.29
CA PRO A 167 -9.32 -13.54 -7.75
C PRO A 167 -9.20 -13.07 -9.20
N ARG A 168 -8.14 -12.32 -9.53
CA ARG A 168 -7.83 -12.03 -10.93
C ARG A 168 -7.61 -13.37 -11.62
N GLY A 169 -8.45 -13.69 -12.61
CA GLY A 169 -8.37 -14.95 -13.33
C GLY A 169 -6.95 -15.17 -13.84
N SER A 170 -6.41 -16.35 -13.61
CA SER A 170 -5.15 -16.75 -14.22
C SER A 170 -5.35 -16.69 -15.74
N LYS A 171 -4.58 -15.85 -16.44
CA LYS A 171 -4.39 -16.10 -17.87
C LYS A 171 -3.76 -17.49 -17.92
N LYS A 172 -4.50 -18.47 -18.45
CA LYS A 172 -3.92 -19.77 -18.79
C LYS A 172 -2.67 -19.47 -19.60
N LYS A 173 -1.51 -19.92 -19.11
CA LYS A 173 -0.32 -20.03 -19.94
C LYS A 173 -0.56 -21.12 -20.97
#